data_AF-A0AAX2FBG8-F1
#
_entry.id   AF-A0AAX2FBG8-F1
#
_cell.length_a   1.000
_cell.length_b   1.000
_cell.length_c   1.000
_cell.angle_alpha   90.00
_cell.angle_beta   90.00
_cell.angle_gamma   90.00
#
_symmetry.space_group_name_H-M   'P 1'
#
loop_
_entity.id
_entity.type
_entity.pdbx_description
1 polymer ?
#
loop_
_entity_poly.entity_id
_entity_poly.type
_entity_poly.pdbx_seq_one_letter_code
_entity_poly.pdbx_strand_id
1 'polypeptide(L)'
;MEEFDLLGIISIFFSLWLLKYALTLWKTRANDIGSYWDDEGIVVDLHGNKVYWYEIKDITYQNFQGSKSTLISTHYTHHENIRIRHKRWLPTIAHSIYWFSIEKPKDYHKNLMIAWEEKQTNKNKRLL
;
A
#
# COMPACT_ATOMS: atom_id res chain seq x y z
N MET A 1 30.82 -8.15 31.49
CA MET A 1 29.48 -8.40 30.94
C MET A 1 29.62 -9.70 30.18
N GLU A 2 29.05 -10.79 30.72
CA GLU A 2 29.15 -12.09 30.07
C GLU A 2 28.31 -12.10 28.80
N GLU A 3 28.66 -12.96 27.84
CA GLU A 3 27.95 -13.11 26.57
C GLU A 3 26.45 -13.38 26.76
N PHE A 4 26.09 -14.07 27.85
CA PHE A 4 24.71 -14.35 28.26
C PHE A 4 23.93 -13.09 28.66
N ASP A 5 24.57 -12.11 29.30
CA ASP A 5 23.92 -10.84 29.68
C ASP A 5 23.56 -10.03 28.43
N LEU A 6 24.46 -10.01 27.44
CA LEU A 6 24.26 -9.28 26.18
C LEU A 6 23.10 -9.89 25.36
N LEU A 7 23.04 -11.21 25.26
CA LEU A 7 21.94 -11.92 24.57
C LEU A 7 20.59 -11.67 25.26
N GLY A 8 20.56 -11.65 26.59
CA GLY A 8 19.37 -11.32 27.37
C GLY A 8 18.86 -9.90 27.09
N ILE A 9 19.76 -8.92 27.07
CA ILE A 9 19.44 -7.52 26.75
C ILE A 9 18.90 -7.41 25.31
N ILE A 10 19.57 -8.03 24.33
CA ILE A 10 19.12 -8.03 22.92
C ILE A 10 17.71 -8.64 22.79
N SER A 11 17.44 -9.73 23.49
CA SER A 11 16.12 -10.40 23.47
C SER A 11 15.00 -9.48 23.99
N ILE A 12 15.26 -8.73 25.06
CA ILE A 12 14.30 -7.76 25.61
C ILE A 12 14.02 -6.65 24.60
N PHE A 13 15.05 -6.06 24.00
CA PHE A 13 14.87 -5.03 22.97
C PHE A 13 14.10 -5.54 21.76
N PHE A 14 14.39 -6.77 21.31
CA PHE A 14 13.68 -7.40 20.21
C PHE A 14 12.19 -7.62 20.53
N SER A 15 11.89 -8.06 21.75
CA SER A 15 10.52 -8.27 22.23
C SER A 15 9.73 -6.97 22.32
N LEU A 16 10.35 -5.89 22.82
CA LEU A 16 9.74 -4.56 22.84
C LEU A 16 9.49 -4.01 21.43
N TRP A 17 10.40 -4.27 20.49
CA TRP A 17 10.24 -3.89 19.09
C TRP A 17 9.05 -4.61 18.44
N LEU A 18 8.93 -5.93 18.66
CA LEU A 18 7.78 -6.72 18.20
C LEU A 18 6.46 -6.25 18.82
N LEU A 19 6.45 -5.94 20.12
CA LEU A 19 5.27 -5.44 20.81
C LEU A 19 4.80 -4.10 20.23
N LYS A 20 5.73 -3.16 19.99
CA LYS A 20 5.43 -1.89 19.33
C LYS A 20 4.82 -2.10 17.95
N TYR A 21 5.37 -3.03 17.17
CA TYR A 21 4.87 -3.37 15.84
C TYR A 21 3.44 -3.95 15.92
N ALA A 22 3.20 -4.88 16.84
CA ALA A 22 1.87 -5.46 17.07
C ALA A 22 0.83 -4.40 17.47
N LEU A 23 1.17 -3.48 18.38
CA LEU A 23 0.30 -2.37 18.77
C LEU A 23 -0.03 -1.45 17.59
N THR A 24 0.94 -1.20 16.71
CA THR A 24 0.74 -0.38 15.51
C THR A 24 -0.26 -1.05 14.55
N LEU A 25 -0.10 -2.35 14.28
CA LEU A 25 -1.03 -3.12 13.47
C LEU A 25 -2.43 -3.24 14.08
N TRP A 26 -2.51 -3.30 15.41
CA TRP A 26 -3.80 -3.30 16.09
C TRP A 26 -4.50 -1.94 15.93
N LYS A 27 -3.78 -0.84 16.10
CA LYS A 27 -4.32 0.50 15.88
C LYS A 27 -4.79 0.72 14.44
N THR A 28 -4.07 0.23 13.43
CA THR A 28 -4.51 0.35 12.03
C THR A 28 -5.79 -0.43 11.78
N ARG A 29 -5.92 -1.65 12.34
CA ARG A 29 -7.15 -2.45 12.28
C ARG A 29 -8.32 -1.80 12.99
N ALA A 30 -8.10 -1.18 14.15
CA ALA A 30 -9.15 -0.53 14.93
C ALA A 30 -9.70 0.76 14.27
N ASN A 31 -8.93 1.38 13.37
CA ASN A 31 -9.32 2.60 12.67
C ASN A 31 -9.77 2.33 11.22
N ASP A 32 -9.96 1.06 10.82
CA ASP A 32 -10.23 0.64 9.43
C ASP A 32 -9.25 1.23 8.39
N ILE A 33 -8.03 1.57 8.82
CA ILE A 33 -7.00 2.09 7.94
C ILE A 33 -6.34 0.89 7.27
N GLY A 34 -6.75 0.63 6.03
CA GLY A 34 -6.29 -0.48 5.22
C GLY A 34 -6.13 -0.09 3.75
N SER A 35 -5.80 -1.08 2.93
CA SER A 35 -5.87 -0.93 1.48
C SER A 35 -7.30 -1.13 1.02
N TYR A 36 -7.90 -0.07 0.49
CA TYR A 36 -9.24 -0.08 -0.10
C TYR A 36 -9.29 0.90 -1.28
N TRP A 37 -10.38 0.86 -2.03
CA TRP A 37 -10.64 1.82 -3.10
C TRP A 37 -12.05 2.38 -2.96
N ASP A 38 -12.22 3.62 -3.39
CA ASP A 38 -13.49 4.33 -3.45
C ASP A 38 -13.70 4.95 -4.84
N ASP A 39 -14.73 5.77 -4.99
CA ASP A 39 -15.06 6.39 -6.26
C ASP A 39 -13.99 7.36 -6.77
N GLU A 40 -13.14 7.90 -5.87
CA GLU A 40 -12.10 8.87 -6.17
C GLU A 40 -10.76 8.21 -6.51
N GLY A 41 -10.39 7.15 -5.79
CA GLY A 41 -9.10 6.49 -5.97
C GLY A 41 -8.86 5.30 -5.06
N ILE A 42 -7.59 4.94 -4.95
CA ILE A 42 -7.09 3.80 -4.18
C ILE A 42 -6.26 4.31 -3.01
N VAL A 43 -6.55 3.83 -1.81
CA VAL A 43 -5.69 4.00 -0.64
C VAL A 43 -4.64 2.89 -0.65
N VAL A 44 -3.38 3.30 -0.80
CA VAL A 44 -2.28 2.38 -1.13
C VAL A 44 -1.45 1.95 0.09
N ASP A 45 -1.70 2.54 1.26
CA ASP A 45 -0.98 2.21 2.49
C ASP A 45 -1.84 2.29 3.76
N LEU A 46 -1.25 1.87 4.88
CA LEU A 46 -1.86 1.92 6.21
C LEU A 46 -1.82 3.31 6.85
N HIS A 47 -1.50 4.36 6.07
CA HIS A 47 -1.45 5.75 6.53
C HIS A 47 -2.54 6.60 5.90
N GLY A 48 -3.38 6.02 5.03
CA GLY A 48 -4.45 6.73 4.33
C GLY A 48 -3.96 7.51 3.11
N ASN A 49 -2.76 7.23 2.61
CA ASN A 49 -2.27 7.88 1.40
C ASN A 49 -3.05 7.38 0.18
N LYS A 50 -3.76 8.31 -0.46
CA LYS A 50 -4.62 8.02 -1.62
C LYS A 50 -3.93 8.39 -2.94
N VAL A 51 -4.12 7.55 -3.95
CA VAL A 51 -3.78 7.77 -5.35
C VAL A 51 -5.09 7.82 -6.14
N TYR A 52 -5.33 8.91 -6.89
CA TYR A 52 -6.60 9.08 -7.59
C TYR A 52 -6.65 8.29 -8.91
N TRP A 53 -7.85 7.88 -9.34
CA TRP A 53 -8.03 7.09 -10.57
C TRP A 53 -7.42 7.75 -11.81
N TYR A 54 -7.51 9.08 -11.93
CA TYR A 54 -6.94 9.81 -13.07
C TYR A 54 -5.41 9.87 -13.04
N GLU A 55 -4.78 9.65 -11.88
CA GLU A 55 -3.32 9.66 -11.72
C GLU A 55 -2.68 8.30 -12.04
N ILE A 56 -3.50 7.24 -12.05
CA ILE A 56 -3.04 5.88 -12.28
C ILE A 56 -2.78 5.68 -13.78
N LYS A 57 -1.61 5.12 -14.08
CA LYS A 57 -1.24 4.69 -15.43
C LYS A 57 -1.65 3.24 -15.64
N ASP A 58 -1.31 2.37 -14.69
CA ASP A 58 -1.52 0.93 -14.82
C ASP A 58 -1.56 0.25 -13.46
N ILE A 59 -2.27 -0.88 -13.38
CA ILE A 59 -2.35 -1.74 -12.19
C ILE A 59 -1.97 -3.16 -12.61
N THR A 60 -0.91 -3.69 -12.02
CA THR A 60 -0.37 -5.01 -12.38
C THR A 60 -0.17 -5.90 -11.17
N TYR A 61 -0.19 -7.21 -11.40
CA TYR A 61 0.29 -8.18 -10.43
C TYR A 61 1.81 -8.30 -10.53
N GLN A 62 2.49 -8.22 -9.39
CA GLN A 62 3.93 -8.42 -9.30
C GLN A 62 4.26 -9.54 -8.31
N ASN A 63 5.19 -10.42 -8.70
CA ASN A 63 5.80 -11.40 -7.82
C ASN A 63 7.32 -11.19 -7.83
N PHE A 64 7.85 -10.55 -6.80
CA PHE A 64 9.28 -10.27 -6.68
C PHE A 64 9.85 -10.98 -5.45
N GLN A 65 10.85 -11.83 -5.65
CA GLN A 65 11.52 -12.60 -4.58
C GLN A 65 10.53 -13.35 -3.65
N GLY A 66 9.47 -13.92 -4.21
CA GLY A 66 8.43 -14.63 -3.44
C GLY A 66 7.40 -13.72 -2.75
N SER A 67 7.61 -12.41 -2.79
CA SER A 67 6.66 -11.41 -2.29
C SER A 67 5.68 -11.02 -3.41
N LYS A 68 4.43 -11.43 -3.25
CA LYS A 68 3.33 -11.06 -4.13
C LYS A 68 2.78 -9.69 -3.75
N SER A 69 2.50 -8.86 -4.75
CA SER A 69 1.92 -7.54 -4.55
C SER A 69 1.07 -7.12 -5.74
N THR A 70 0.16 -6.19 -5.49
CA THR A 70 -0.53 -5.43 -6.53
C THR A 70 0.20 -4.11 -6.68
N LEU A 71 0.77 -3.87 -7.86
CA LEU A 71 1.56 -2.70 -8.18
C LEU A 71 0.70 -1.67 -8.90
N ILE A 72 0.58 -0.49 -8.30
CA ILE A 72 -0.15 0.65 -8.85
C ILE A 72 0.89 1.63 -9.38
N SER A 73 1.01 1.71 -10.70
CA SER A 73 1.93 2.63 -11.37
C SER A 73 1.23 3.94 -11.66
N THR A 74 1.84 5.06 -11.29
CA THR A 74 1.27 6.40 -11.50
C THR A 74 1.91 7.09 -12.68
N HIS A 75 1.16 7.97 -13.34
CA HIS A 75 1.66 8.73 -14.47
C HIS A 75 2.66 9.81 -13.99
N TYR A 76 3.77 9.98 -14.74
CA TYR A 76 4.90 10.82 -14.32
C TYR A 76 4.53 12.29 -14.04
N THR A 77 3.52 12.81 -14.74
CA THR A 77 3.01 14.17 -14.56
C THR A 77 2.38 14.42 -13.19
N HIS A 78 2.00 13.36 -12.46
CA HIS A 78 1.34 13.45 -11.17
C HIS A 78 2.25 13.09 -9.99
N HIS A 79 3.47 12.60 -10.24
CA HIS A 79 4.40 12.15 -9.19
C HIS A 79 4.68 13.23 -8.14
N GLU A 80 4.85 14.48 -8.58
CA GLU A 80 5.15 15.60 -7.67
C GLU A 80 3.94 15.99 -6.81
N ASN A 81 2.74 16.04 -7.41
CA ASN A 81 1.51 16.32 -6.69
C ASN A 81 1.22 15.24 -5.63
N ILE A 82 1.45 13.97 -5.99
CA ILE A 82 1.32 12.84 -5.08
C ILE A 82 2.35 12.95 -3.95
N ARG A 83 3.62 13.26 -4.27
CA ARG A 83 4.70 13.44 -3.28
C ARG A 83 4.34 14.47 -2.22
N ILE A 84 3.88 15.66 -2.66
CA ILE A 84 3.48 16.76 -1.77
C ILE A 84 2.32 16.31 -0.88
N ARG A 85 1.28 15.68 -1.46
CA ARG A 85 0.10 15.19 -0.74
C ARG A 85 0.45 14.12 0.29
N HIS A 86 1.33 13.19 -0.06
CA HIS A 86 1.79 12.09 0.81
C HIS A 86 2.87 12.54 1.80
N LYS A 87 3.29 13.81 1.76
CA LYS A 87 4.34 14.38 2.61
C LYS A 87 5.64 13.59 2.56
N ARG A 88 6.01 13.10 1.37
CA ARG A 88 7.23 12.31 1.15
C ARG A 88 8.39 13.18 0.67
N TRP A 89 9.60 12.76 1.03
CA TRP A 89 10.82 13.45 0.58
C TRP A 89 11.08 13.25 -0.92
N LEU A 90 10.89 12.02 -1.44
CA LEU A 90 11.06 11.68 -2.85
C LEU A 90 9.75 11.29 -3.53
N PRO A 91 9.60 11.57 -4.84
CA PRO A 91 8.46 11.12 -5.61
C PRO A 91 8.42 9.59 -5.66
N THR A 92 7.21 9.04 -5.55
CA THR A 92 6.98 7.60 -5.61
C THR A 92 6.39 7.26 -6.97
N ILE A 93 7.13 6.48 -7.77
CA ILE A 93 6.74 6.13 -9.14
C ILE A 93 5.59 5.10 -9.12
N ALA A 94 5.70 4.13 -8.22
CA ALA A 94 4.74 3.06 -8.09
C ALA A 94 4.50 2.73 -6.61
N HIS A 95 3.28 2.33 -6.32
CA HIS A 95 2.83 1.96 -4.99
C HIS A 95 2.52 0.46 -4.97
N SER A 96 3.18 -0.27 -4.08
CA SER A 96 2.99 -1.72 -3.96
C SER A 96 2.08 -2.01 -2.77
N ILE A 97 0.96 -2.67 -3.03
CA ILE A 97 0.10 -3.25 -2.00
C ILE A 97 0.49 -4.70 -1.84
N TYR A 98 1.19 -5.01 -0.75
CA TYR A 98 1.68 -6.37 -0.51
C TYR A 98 0.54 -7.32 -0.13
N TRP A 99 0.56 -8.52 -0.70
CA TRP A 99 -0.51 -9.49 -0.48
C TRP A 99 -0.51 -10.07 0.92
N PHE A 100 0.65 -10.10 1.61
CA PHE A 100 0.72 -10.59 2.99
C PHE A 100 -0.02 -9.68 3.98
N SER A 101 -0.31 -8.43 3.62
CA SER A 101 -1.04 -7.48 4.46
C SER A 101 -2.54 -7.45 4.19
N ILE A 102 -3.06 -8.26 3.26
CA ILE A 102 -4.48 -8.35 2.92
C ILE A 102 -4.99 -9.77 3.22
N GLU A 103 -6.20 -9.87 3.77
CA GLU A 103 -6.81 -11.16 4.11
C GLU A 103 -7.14 -12.02 2.87
N LYS A 104 -7.79 -11.43 1.86
CA LYS A 104 -8.15 -12.09 0.58
C LYS A 104 -7.48 -11.39 -0.60
N PRO A 105 -6.15 -11.50 -0.75
CA PRO A 105 -5.39 -10.66 -1.68
C PRO A 105 -5.70 -10.96 -3.15
N LYS A 106 -6.02 -12.22 -3.49
CA LYS A 106 -6.43 -12.60 -4.85
C LYS A 106 -7.75 -11.94 -5.25
N ASP A 107 -8.74 -12.01 -4.37
CA ASP A 107 -10.06 -11.40 -4.59
C ASP A 107 -9.96 -9.88 -4.62
N TYR A 108 -9.16 -9.30 -3.71
CA TYR A 108 -8.83 -7.87 -3.72
C TYR A 108 -8.28 -7.43 -5.07
N HIS A 109 -7.22 -8.09 -5.56
CA HIS A 109 -6.61 -7.71 -6.83
C HIS A 109 -7.58 -7.87 -8.01
N LYS A 110 -8.32 -8.98 -8.05
CA LYS A 110 -9.31 -9.23 -9.12
C LYS A 110 -10.40 -8.15 -9.14
N ASN A 111 -10.98 -7.83 -7.99
CA ASN A 111 -12.03 -6.82 -7.88
C ASN A 111 -11.51 -5.42 -8.20
N LEU A 112 -10.27 -5.12 -7.81
CA LEU A 112 -9.62 -3.85 -8.15
C LEU A 112 -9.39 -3.71 -9.66
N MET A 113 -9.00 -4.80 -10.35
CA MET A 113 -8.85 -4.79 -11.80
C MET A 113 -10.19 -4.53 -12.52
N ILE A 114 -11.29 -5.14 -12.04
CA ILE A 114 -12.64 -4.88 -12.57
C ILE A 114 -13.00 -3.40 -12.39
N ALA A 115 -12.83 -2.86 -11.19
CA ALA A 115 -13.09 -1.44 -10.91
C ALA A 115 -12.24 -0.51 -11.80
N TRP A 116 -10.98 -0.87 -12.05
CA TRP A 116 -10.10 -0.11 -12.93
C TRP A 116 -10.57 -0.11 -14.39
N GLU A 117 -10.95 -1.27 -14.92
CA GLU A 117 -11.49 -1.41 -16.28
C GLU A 117 -12.77 -0.59 -16.49
N GLU A 118 -13.65 -0.56 -15.49
CA GLU A 118 -14.85 0.28 -15.49
C GLU A 118 -14.51 1.77 -15.58
N LYS A 119 -13.53 2.24 -14.81
CA LYS A 119 -13.09 3.65 -14.82
C LYS A 119 -12.46 4.02 -16.17
N GLN A 120 -11.69 3.12 -16.78
CA GLN A 120 -11.12 3.32 -18.12
C GLN A 120 -12.20 3.39 -19.20
N THR A 121 -13.18 2.49 -19.16
CA THR A 121 -14.29 2.47 -20.11
C THR A 121 -15.13 3.75 -20.02
N ASN A 122 -15.43 4.20 -18.81
CA ASN A 122 -16.17 5.44 -18.59
C ASN A 122 -15.39 6.69 -19.03
N LYS A 123 -14.07 6.71 -18.83
CA LYS A 123 -13.21 7.78 -19.34
C LYS A 123 -13.30 7.86 -20.87
N ASN A 124 -13.21 6.72 -21.55
CA ASN A 124 -13.30 6.68 -23.02
C ASN A 124 -14.68 7.11 -23.53
N LYS A 125 -15.77 6.74 -22.84
CA LYS A 125 -17.13 7.20 -23.18
C LYS A 125 -17.34 8.71 -23.02
N ARG A 126 -16.64 9.36 -22.09
CA ARG A 126 -16.74 10.82 -21.89
C ARG A 126 -15.93 11.63 -22.91
N LEU A 127 -15.05 10.98 -23.66
CA LEU A 127 -14.19 11.59 -24.68
C LEU A 127 -14.74 11.42 -26.10
N LEU A 128 -15.86 10.70 -26.25
CA LEU A 128 -16.64 10.53 -27.47
C LEU A 128 -17.87 11.44 -27.43
#